data_AF-A0A838TY66-F1
#
_entry.id   AF-A0A838TY66-F1
#
_cell.length_a   1.000
_cell.length_b   1.000
_cell.length_c   1.000
_cell.angle_alpha   90.00
_cell.angle_beta   90.00
_cell.angle_gamma   90.00
#
_symmetry.space_group_name_H-M   'P 1'
#
loop_
_entity.id
_entity.type
_entity.pdbx_description
1 polymer ?
#
loop_
_entity_poly.entity_id
_entity_poly.type
_entity_poly.pdbx_seq_one_letter_code
_entity_poly.pdbx_strand_id
1 'polypeptide(L)'
;MINNVTLTEQEEIFSKSYASQLRKMKQQINNNNRGFNELDDERRQIFQQAIRTPGRRGEIIKKDEIEKEFARRYQEVNMVFTN
;
A
#
# COMPACT_ATOMS: atom_id res chain seq x y z
N MET A 1 -31.10 12.17 -6.91
CA MET A 1 -29.93 13.07 -6.91
C MET A 1 -28.75 12.27 -7.45
N ILE A 2 -28.12 12.73 -8.53
CA ILE A 2 -26.95 12.06 -9.11
C ILE A 2 -25.72 12.61 -8.38
N ASN A 3 -25.02 11.75 -7.64
CA ASN A 3 -23.77 12.11 -6.97
C ASN A 3 -22.69 12.30 -8.04
N ASN A 4 -22.43 13.55 -8.42
CA ASN A 4 -21.32 13.91 -9.30
C ASN A 4 -20.01 13.88 -8.49
N VAL A 5 -19.56 12.68 -8.12
CA VAL A 5 -18.22 12.49 -7.54
C VAL A 5 -17.20 12.82 -8.62
N THR A 6 -16.31 13.76 -8.32
CA THR A 6 -15.24 14.15 -9.26
C THR A 6 -14.16 13.07 -9.32
N LEU A 7 -13.42 12.99 -10.44
CA LEU A 7 -12.33 12.02 -10.61
C LEU A 7 -11.31 12.09 -9.45
N THR A 8 -11.04 13.29 -8.94
CA THR A 8 -10.14 13.54 -7.81
C THR A 8 -10.69 13.05 -6.48
N GLU A 9 -11.98 13.23 -6.20
CA GLU A 9 -12.61 12.70 -4.99
C GLU A 9 -12.63 11.16 -5.00
N GLN A 10 -12.89 10.56 -6.17
CA GLN A 10 -12.87 9.11 -6.33
C GLN A 10 -11.48 8.53 -6.05
N GLU A 11 -10.43 9.25 -6.43
CA GLU A 11 -9.04 8.88 -6.18
C GLU A 11 -8.62 9.06 -4.74
N GLU A 12 -9.12 10.11 -4.08
CA GLU A 12 -8.91 10.31 -2.65
C GLU A 12 -9.57 9.18 -1.85
N ILE A 13 -10.81 8.82 -2.19
CA ILE A 13 -11.52 7.67 -1.60
C ILE A 13 -10.72 6.39 -1.85
N PHE A 14 -10.25 6.17 -3.08
CA PHE A 14 -9.44 5.01 -3.44
C PHE A 14 -8.14 4.96 -2.61
N SER A 15 -7.35 6.03 -2.59
CA SER A 15 -6.11 6.16 -1.81
C SER A 15 -6.35 5.86 -0.33
N LYS A 16 -7.34 6.50 0.31
CA LYS A 16 -7.67 6.28 1.73
C LYS A 16 -8.07 4.84 2.02
N SER A 17 -8.94 4.28 1.18
CA SER A 17 -9.40 2.89 1.34
C SER A 17 -8.26 1.89 1.16
N TYR A 18 -7.34 2.15 0.23
CA TYR A 18 -6.21 1.29 -0.06
C TYR A 18 -5.13 1.38 1.03
N ALA A 19 -4.79 2.58 1.50
CA ALA A 19 -3.91 2.76 2.64
C ALA A 19 -4.41 2.03 3.91
N SER A 20 -5.73 2.06 4.15
CA SER A 20 -6.36 1.33 5.26
C SER A 20 -6.24 -0.19 5.09
N GLN A 21 -6.29 -0.71 3.86
CA GLN A 21 -6.07 -2.14 3.58
C GLN A 21 -4.61 -2.54 3.83
N LEU A 22 -3.65 -1.76 3.31
CA LEU A 22 -2.22 -2.03 3.48
C LEU A 22 -1.79 -2.09 4.96
N ARG A 23 -2.34 -1.20 5.80
CA ARG A 23 -2.11 -1.22 7.26
C ARG A 23 -2.56 -2.51 7.95
N LYS A 24 -3.56 -3.20 7.39
CA LYS A 24 -4.08 -4.47 7.93
C LYS A 24 -3.28 -5.68 7.45
N MET A 25 -2.51 -5.54 6.37
CA MET A 25 -1.72 -6.64 5.79
C MET A 25 -0.51 -7.00 6.66
N LYS A 26 -0.24 -8.29 6.77
CA LYS A 26 0.94 -8.81 7.49
C LYS A 26 2.23 -8.52 6.72
N GLN A 27 3.28 -8.21 7.46
CA GLN A 27 4.65 -8.09 6.94
C GLN A 27 5.61 -8.83 7.88
N GLN A 28 6.68 -9.43 7.34
CA GLN A 28 7.74 -9.98 8.18
C GLN A 28 8.65 -8.87 8.68
N ILE A 29 8.89 -8.83 9.99
CA ILE A 29 9.85 -7.93 10.62
C ILE A 29 10.65 -8.78 11.60
N ASN A 30 11.99 -8.79 11.47
CA ASN A 30 12.94 -9.47 12.37
C ASN A 30 12.76 -10.99 12.53
N ASN A 31 12.71 -11.74 11.42
CA ASN A 31 12.86 -13.21 11.36
C ASN A 31 11.91 -14.08 12.20
N ASN A 32 10.85 -13.52 12.81
CA ASN A 32 9.81 -14.32 13.43
C ASN A 32 8.74 -14.75 12.41
N ASN A 33 9.12 -15.59 11.44
CA ASN A 33 8.14 -16.12 10.49
C ASN A 33 8.19 -17.64 10.30
N ARG A 34 7.08 -18.26 10.70
CA ARG A 34 6.42 -19.30 9.89
C ARG A 34 5.07 -18.73 9.44
N GLY A 35 5.01 -17.99 8.33
CA GLY A 35 3.73 -17.45 7.81
C GLY A 35 3.81 -16.35 6.72
N PHE A 36 2.68 -16.14 6.04
CA PHE A 36 2.42 -15.27 4.86
C PHE A 36 2.87 -13.81 5.04
N ASN A 37 3.57 -13.26 4.02
CA ASN A 37 4.00 -11.86 3.93
C ASN A 37 3.12 -11.10 2.93
N GLU A 38 1.89 -10.83 3.36
CA GLU A 38 0.81 -10.27 2.54
C GLU A 38 1.20 -8.92 1.90
N LEU A 39 1.97 -8.08 2.60
CA LEU A 39 2.36 -6.76 2.10
C LEU A 39 3.40 -6.84 0.97
N ASP A 40 4.37 -7.75 1.06
CA ASP A 40 5.32 -7.99 -0.04
C ASP A 40 4.64 -8.65 -1.25
N ASP A 41 3.69 -9.54 -1.01
CA ASP A 41 2.91 -10.17 -2.08
C ASP A 41 2.06 -9.12 -2.81
N GLU A 42 1.41 -8.20 -2.10
CA GLU A 42 0.69 -7.07 -2.70
C GLU A 42 1.63 -6.20 -3.54
N ARG A 43 2.84 -5.88 -3.04
CA ARG A 43 3.83 -5.11 -3.80
C ARG A 43 4.22 -5.79 -5.11
N ARG A 44 4.40 -7.10 -5.10
CA ARG A 44 4.66 -7.89 -6.31
C ARG A 44 3.48 -7.83 -7.29
N GLN A 45 2.25 -7.91 -6.78
CA GLN A 45 1.05 -7.82 -7.62
C GLN A 45 0.91 -6.43 -8.26
N ILE A 46 1.16 -5.35 -7.54
CA ILE A 46 1.15 -3.98 -8.10
C ILE A 46 2.18 -3.86 -9.22
N PHE A 47 3.39 -4.38 -9.02
CA PHE A 47 4.45 -4.33 -10.04
C PHE A 47 4.05 -5.10 -11.30
N GLN A 48 3.49 -6.31 -11.14
CA GLN A 48 2.97 -7.09 -12.27
C GLN A 48 1.81 -6.38 -12.98
N GLN A 49 0.93 -5.71 -12.21
CA GLN A 49 -0.16 -4.93 -12.76
C GLN A 49 0.38 -3.75 -13.59
N ALA A 50 1.35 -3.01 -13.06
CA ALA A 50 1.97 -1.87 -13.74
C ALA A 50 2.68 -2.24 -15.06
N ILE A 51 3.18 -3.48 -15.18
CA ILE A 51 3.68 -4.00 -16.46
C ILE A 51 2.55 -4.17 -17.48
N ARG A 52 1.36 -4.60 -17.03
CA ARG A 52 0.21 -4.90 -17.89
C ARG A 52 -0.59 -3.66 -18.27
N THR A 53 -0.75 -2.71 -17.36
CA THR A 53 -1.62 -1.54 -17.55
C THR A 53 -0.95 -0.21 -17.21
N PRO A 54 0.27 0.05 -17.73
CA PRO A 54 1.14 1.14 -17.29
C PRO A 54 0.46 2.52 -17.35
N GLY A 55 0.70 3.33 -16.32
CA GLY A 55 0.32 4.74 -16.28
C GLY A 55 -1.14 5.01 -15.90
N ARG A 56 -1.91 3.98 -15.56
CA ARG A 56 -3.26 4.19 -15.00
C ARG A 56 -3.16 4.83 -13.62
N ARG A 57 -3.97 5.87 -13.38
CA ARG A 57 -3.94 6.64 -12.12
C ARG A 57 -4.08 5.77 -10.88
N GLY A 58 -4.94 4.74 -10.93
CA GLY A 58 -5.07 3.76 -9.84
C GLY A 58 -3.78 3.00 -9.52
N GLU A 59 -2.95 2.67 -10.53
CA GLU A 59 -1.66 2.01 -10.29
C GLU A 59 -0.64 2.94 -9.66
N ILE A 60 -0.61 4.20 -10.11
CA ILE A 60 0.24 5.24 -9.55
C ILE A 60 -0.09 5.39 -8.06
N ILE A 61 -1.38 5.54 -7.73
CA ILE A 61 -1.84 5.63 -6.34
C ILE A 61 -1.46 4.39 -5.54
N LYS A 62 -1.69 3.17 -6.07
CA LYS A 62 -1.31 1.94 -5.37
C LYS A 62 0.19 1.89 -5.07
N LYS A 63 1.03 2.24 -6.05
CA LYS A 63 2.49 2.29 -5.90
C LYS A 63 2.90 3.29 -4.82
N ASP A 64 2.31 4.48 -4.81
CA ASP A 64 2.63 5.50 -3.83
C ASP A 64 2.21 5.08 -2.41
N GLU A 65 1.01 4.52 -2.25
CA GLU A 65 0.52 4.10 -0.94
C GLU A 65 1.28 2.90 -0.36
N ILE A 66 1.69 1.94 -1.20
CA ILE A 66 2.49 0.82 -0.72
C ILE A 66 3.87 1.27 -0.25
N GLU A 67 4.56 2.13 -1.01
CA GLU A 67 5.88 2.64 -0.61
C GLU A 67 5.80 3.50 0.66
N LYS A 68 4.71 4.28 0.85
CA LYS A 68 4.44 4.98 2.11
C LYS A 68 4.30 4.03 3.30
N GLU A 69 3.59 2.91 3.14
CA GLU A 69 3.40 1.94 4.23
C GLU A 69 4.70 1.22 4.59
N PHE A 70 5.52 0.85 3.60
CA PHE A 70 6.86 0.31 3.85
C PHE A 70 7.74 1.33 4.61
N ALA A 71 7.75 2.59 4.18
CA ALA A 71 8.50 3.64 4.86
C ALA A 71 8.02 3.87 6.31
N ARG A 72 6.71 3.88 6.54
CA ARG A 72 6.10 4.01 7.88
C ARG A 72 6.58 2.88 8.81
N ARG A 73 6.48 1.63 8.36
CA ARG A 73 6.90 0.47 9.17
C ARG A 73 8.41 0.44 9.41
N TYR A 74 9.21 0.83 8.42
CA TYR A 74 10.66 0.96 8.60
C TYR A 74 11.02 1.99 9.68
N GLN A 75 10.34 3.15 9.69
CA GLN A 75 10.50 4.15 10.73
C GLN A 75 10.09 3.64 12.11
N GLU A 76 8.94 2.94 12.22
CA GLU A 76 8.49 2.36 13.49
C GLU A 76 9.49 1.37 14.06
N VAL A 77 10.01 0.47 13.22
CA VAL A 77 11.01 -0.52 13.64
C VAL A 77 12.28 0.18 14.14
N ASN A 78 12.78 1.16 13.38
CA ASN A 78 13.97 1.89 13.80
C ASN A 78 13.75 2.68 15.09
N MET A 79 12.59 3.30 15.30
CA MET A 79 12.27 3.99 16.56
C MET A 79 12.18 3.05 17.77
N VAL A 80 11.71 1.82 17.57
CA VAL A 80 11.64 0.79 18.63
C VAL A 80 13.04 0.34 19.08
N PHE A 81 14.05 0.38 18.20
CA PHE A 81 15.41 -0.06 18.52
C PHE A 81 16.32 1.01 19.13
N THR A 82 15.89 2.27 19.20
CA THR A 82 16.67 3.39 19.76
C THR A 82 16.28 3.78 21.20
N ASN A 83 15.29 3.12 21.81
CA ASN A 83 14.86 3.32 23.20
C ASN A 83 15.34 2.18 24.10
#